data_AF-A0A1X3EUQ0-F1
#
_entry.id   AF-A0A1X3EUQ0-F1
#
_cell.length_a   1.000
_cell.length_b   1.000
_cell.length_c   1.000
_cell.angle_alpha   90.00
_cell.angle_beta   90.00
_cell.angle_gamma   90.00
#
_symmetry.space_group_name_H-M   'P 1'
#
loop_
_entity.id
_entity.type
_entity.pdbx_description
1 polymer ?
#
loop_
_entity_poly.entity_id
_entity_poly.type
_entity_poly.pdbx_seq_one_letter_code
_entity_poly.pdbx_strand_id
1 'polypeptide(L)' 'MSETADPLVLDFVEWVAREPRAYAEVIATWKTSCPRLTIWEDAADRGYVARETLPGMGLVIAVTEDGERLLRTNGR' A
#
# COMPACT_ATOMS: atom_id res chain seq x y z
N MET A 1 -4.24 -15.21 18.48
CA MET A 1 -2.96 -14.48 18.48
C MET A 1 -3.15 -13.36 17.49
N SER A 2 -3.20 -12.11 17.93
CA SER A 2 -3.29 -10.96 17.04
C SER A 2 -2.02 -10.96 16.20
N GLU A 3 -2.14 -11.40 14.95
CA GLU A 3 -1.08 -11.30 13.98
C GLU A 3 -0.92 -9.80 13.73
N THR A 4 -0.01 -9.18 14.48
CA THR A 4 0.26 -7.74 14.35
C THR A 4 0.68 -7.52 12.90
N ALA A 5 -0.09 -6.73 12.17
CA ALA A 5 0.24 -6.45 10.78
C ALA A 5 1.65 -5.88 10.70
N ASP A 6 2.40 -6.28 9.67
CA ASP A 6 3.76 -5.80 9.46
C ASP A 6 3.78 -4.26 9.50
N PRO A 7 4.55 -3.63 10.42
CA PRO A 7 4.57 -2.18 10.57
C PRO A 7 4.87 -1.44 9.26
N LEU A 8 5.72 -2.00 8.39
CA LEU A 8 6.03 -1.36 7.11
C LEU A 8 4.85 -1.44 6.13
N VAL A 9 4.09 -2.53 6.15
CA VAL A 9 2.85 -2.64 5.36
C VAL A 9 1.81 -1.66 5.88
N LEU A 10 1.67 -1.51 7.21
CA LEU A 10 0.77 -0.52 7.80
C LEU A 10 1.15 0.91 7.39
N ASP A 11 2.42 1.28 7.52
CA ASP A 11 2.90 2.61 7.17
C ASP A 11 2.75 2.88 5.65
N PHE A 12 2.94 1.85 4.80
CA PHE A 12 2.69 1.96 3.36
C PHE A 12 1.22 2.20 3.03
N VAL A 13 0.33 1.39 3.61
CA VAL A 13 -1.13 1.52 3.40
C VAL A 13 -1.62 2.88 3.90
N GLU A 14 -1.13 3.36 5.05
CA GLU A 14 -1.45 4.70 5.57
C GLU A 14 -1.01 5.79 4.59
N TRP A 15 0.19 5.66 4.01
CA TRP A 15 0.72 6.63 3.06
C TRP A 15 -0.09 6.69 1.75
N VAL A 16 -0.55 5.54 1.23
CA VAL A 16 -1.43 5.46 0.06
C VAL A 16 -2.87 5.92 0.39
N ALA A 17 -3.36 5.68 1.59
CA ALA A 17 -4.71 6.09 2.00
C ALA A 17 -4.91 7.61 2.00
N ARG A 18 -3.84 8.40 2.14
CA ARG A 18 -3.90 9.87 2.08
C ARG A 18 -4.30 10.38 0.70
N GLU A 19 -3.79 9.76 -0.36
CA GLU A 19 -4.17 10.02 -1.75
C GLU A 19 -3.63 8.89 -2.66
N PRO A 20 -4.36 8.53 -3.74
CA PRO A 20 -3.84 7.59 -4.74
C PRO A 20 -2.48 8.04 -5.29
N ARG A 21 -1.51 7.12 -5.35
CA ARG A 21 -0.12 7.42 -5.70
C ARG A 21 0.25 6.86 -7.06
N ALA A 22 1.00 7.61 -7.86
CA ALA A 22 1.51 7.09 -9.13
C ALA A 22 2.41 5.87 -8.89
N TYR A 23 2.31 4.85 -9.75
CA TYR A 23 3.16 3.65 -9.61
C TYR A 23 4.66 3.98 -9.56
N ALA A 24 5.11 4.95 -10.36
CA ALA A 24 6.50 5.40 -10.36
C ALA A 24 6.94 6.01 -9.01
N GLU A 25 6.05 6.75 -8.34
CA GLU A 25 6.30 7.33 -7.02
C GLU A 25 6.38 6.23 -5.95
N VAL A 26 5.46 5.26 -6.00
CA VAL A 26 5.47 4.10 -5.10
C VAL A 26 6.80 3.36 -5.21
N ILE A 27 7.24 3.04 -6.43
CA ILE A 27 8.51 2.34 -6.66
C ILE A 27 9.71 3.20 -6.28
N ALA A 28 9.68 4.51 -6.42
CA ALA A 28 10.80 5.38 -6.04
C ALA A 28 10.93 5.50 -4.50
N THR A 29 9.81 5.68 -3.80
CA THR A 29 9.77 5.94 -2.36
C THR A 29 9.92 4.67 -1.53
N TRP A 30 9.28 3.57 -1.94
CA TRP A 30 9.22 2.32 -1.19
C TRP A 30 10.15 1.24 -1.74
N LYS A 31 11.13 1.64 -2.56
CA LYS A 31 12.20 0.74 -2.98
C LYS A 31 13.02 0.35 -1.76
N THR A 32 12.93 -0.92 -1.36
CA THR A 32 13.89 -1.48 -0.42
C THR A 32 14.99 -2.21 -1.19
N SER A 33 16.20 -2.23 -0.64
CA SER A 33 17.36 -2.86 -1.26
C SER A 33 17.30 -4.40 -1.30
N CYS A 34 16.26 -5.01 -0.70
CA CYS A 34 16.13 -6.46 -0.60
C CYS A 34 15.33 -7.01 -1.79
N PRO A 35 15.82 -8.03 -2.52
CA PRO A 35 15.28 -8.39 -3.83
C PRO A 35 14.05 -9.32 -3.79
N ARG A 36 13.56 -9.72 -2.62
CA ARG A 36 12.61 -10.85 -2.54
C ARG A 36 11.14 -10.48 -2.51
N LEU A 37 10.75 -9.28 -2.07
CA LEU A 37 9.40 -8.70 -2.16
C LEU A 37 9.49 -7.24 -1.68
N THR A 38 8.94 -6.30 -2.45
CA THR A 38 8.83 -4.90 -2.04
C THR A 38 7.55 -4.69 -1.21
N ILE A 39 7.55 -3.74 -0.26
CA ILE A 39 6.42 -3.55 0.69
C ILE A 39 5.07 -3.36 -0.02
N TRP A 40 5.06 -2.74 -1.20
CA TRP A 40 3.84 -2.54 -1.97
C TRP A 40 3.31 -3.85 -2.59
N GLU A 41 4.17 -4.81 -2.93
CA GLU A 41 3.77 -6.13 -3.43
C GLU A 41 3.10 -6.93 -2.31
N ASP A 42 3.68 -6.92 -1.10
CA ASP A 42 3.07 -7.55 0.08
C ASP A 42 1.70 -6.94 0.40
N ALA A 43 1.58 -5.61 0.32
CA ALA A 43 0.31 -4.93 0.54
C ALA A 43 -0.74 -5.26 -0.54
N ALA A 44 -0.31 -5.39 -1.80
CA ALA A 44 -1.18 -5.76 -2.91
C ALA A 44 -1.62 -7.23 -2.83
N ASP A 45 -0.71 -8.15 -2.50
CA ASP A 45 -1.01 -9.59 -2.35
C ASP A 45 -1.97 -9.86 -1.19
N ARG A 46 -1.90 -9.03 -0.13
CA ARG A 46 -2.85 -9.05 0.98
C ARG A 46 -4.17 -8.32 0.68
N GLY A 47 -4.30 -7.70 -0.49
CA GLY A 47 -5.50 -7.01 -0.93
C GLY A 47 -5.74 -5.65 -0.27
N TYR A 48 -4.75 -5.07 0.42
CA TYR A 48 -4.89 -3.76 1.09
C TYR A 48 -4.76 -2.58 0.14
N VAL A 49 -4.07 -2.76 -0.99
CA VAL A 49 -3.99 -1.79 -2.07
C VAL A 49 -4.30 -2.44 -3.41
N ALA A 50 -4.75 -1.66 -4.37
CA ALA A 50 -5.02 -2.09 -5.73
C ALA A 50 -4.32 -1.20 -6.76
N ARG A 51 -4.06 -1.77 -7.94
CA ARG A 51 -3.62 -1.03 -9.12
C ARG A 51 -4.85 -0.51 -9.85
N GLU A 52 -4.91 0.79 -10.07
CA GLU A 52 -6.00 1.45 -10.79
C GLU A 52 -5.47 2.33 -11.91
N THR A 53 -6.30 2.60 -12.93
CA THR A 53 -5.96 3.56 -13.98
C THR A 53 -6.87 4.77 -13.87
N LEU A 54 -6.29 5.92 -13.53
CA LEU A 54 -7.02 7.18 -13.41
C LEU A 54 -6.82 8.05 -14.65
N PRO A 55 -7.89 8.63 -15.24
CA PRO A 55 -7.78 9.59 -16.33
C PRO A 55 -6.86 10.76 -15.96
N GLY A 56 -5.86 11.03 -16.80
CA GLY A 56 -4.90 12.12 -16.59
C GLY A 56 -3.71 11.80 -15.68
N MET A 57 -3.76 10.72 -14.88
CA MET A 57 -2.69 10.33 -13.96
C MET A 57 -2.02 9.00 -14.35
N GLY A 58 -2.71 8.14 -15.10
CA GLY A 58 -2.20 6.85 -15.53
C GLY A 58 -2.34 5.78 -14.45
N LEU A 59 -1.37 4.86 -14.37
CA LEU A 59 -1.36 3.77 -13.39
C LEU A 59 -1.04 4.31 -11.99
N VAL A 60 -1.99 4.12 -11.07
CA VAL A 60 -1.87 4.51 -9.67
C VAL A 60 -2.06 3.30 -8.76
N ILE A 61 -1.59 3.43 -7.52
CA ILE A 61 -1.89 2.54 -6.41
C ILE A 61 -2.86 3.28 -5.49
N ALA A 62 -4.00 2.63 -5.19
CA ALA A 62 -5.05 3.15 -4.33
C ALA A 62 -5.32 2.17 -3.18
N VAL A 63 -5.78 2.69 -2.04
CA VAL A 63 -6.18 1.87 -0.90
C VAL A 63 -7.52 1.19 -1.18
N THR A 64 -7.67 -0.06 -0.75
CA THR A 64 -8.94 -0.81 -0.84
C THR A 64 -9.75 -0.66 0.45
N GLU A 65 -11.01 -1.10 0.44
CA GLU A 65 -11.83 -1.20 1.65
C GLU A 65 -11.18 -2.05 2.76
N ASP A 66 -10.44 -3.09 2.36
CA ASP A 66 -9.70 -3.96 3.28
C ASP A 66 -8.48 -3.26 3.87
N GLY A 67 -7.79 -2.45 3.07
CA GLY A 67 -6.71 -1.58 3.54
C GLY A 67 -7.20 -0.52 4.52
N GLU A 68 -8.34 0.12 4.27
CA GLU A 68 -8.92 1.05 5.24
C GLU A 68 -9.33 0.36 6.55
N ARG A 69 -9.90 -0.84 6.45
CA ARG A 69 -10.27 -1.63 7.64
C ARG A 69 -9.03 -1.99 8.45
N LEU A 70 -7.94 -2.37 7.78
CA LEU A 70 -6.66 -2.62 8.41
C LEU A 70 -6.18 -1.39 9.22
N LEU A 71 -6.19 -0.20 8.63
CA LEU A 71 -5.78 1.03 9.32
C LEU A 71 -6.64 1.30 10.56
N ARG A 72 -7.97 1.24 10.42
CA ARG A 72 -8.91 1.44 11.54
C ARG A 72 -8.67 0.46 12.68
N THR A 73 -8.45 -0.83 12.38
CA THR A 73 -8.19 -1.86 13.41
C THR A 73 -6.83 -1.66 14.11
N ASN A 74 -5.89 -0.95 13.48
CA ASN A 74 -4.58 -0.64 14.04
C ASN A 74 -4.46 0.81 14.57
N GLY A 75 -5.55 1.59 14.58
CA GLY A 75 -5.57 2.96 15.10
C GLY A 75 -4.76 3.97 14.26
N ARG A 76 -4.67 3.73 12.94
CA ARG A 76 -4.04 4.61 11.95
C ARG A 76 -5.10 5.36 11.14
#